data_AF-A0A938WDC3-F1
#
_entry.id   AF-A0A938WDC3-F1
#
_cell.length_a   1.000
_cell.length_b   1.000
_cell.length_c   1.000
_cell.angle_alpha   90.00
_cell.angle_beta   90.00
_cell.angle_gamma   90.00
#
_symmetry.space_group_name_H-M   'P 1'
#
loop_
_entity.id
_entity.type
_entity.pdbx_description
1 polymer ?
#
loop_
_entity_poly.entity_id
_entity_poly.type
_entity_poly.pdbx_seq_one_letter_code
_entity_poly.pdbx_strand_id
1 'polypeptide(L)' 'MESHSSYRGSDWSPQRLVFHQNLESFADRVGLIVGLQSNGKMSQEQAYTEIRKIWKELKLSKDELLSA' A
#
# COMPACT_ATOMS: atom_id res chain seq x y z
N MET A 1 -11.84 2.75 -12.91
CA MET A 1 -10.52 2.26 -13.31
C MET A 1 -9.52 3.05 -12.49
N GLU A 2 -8.87 2.41 -11.52
CA GLU A 2 -7.75 3.05 -10.81
C GLU A 2 -6.61 3.26 -11.81
N SER A 3 -6.13 4.49 -11.94
CA SER A 3 -5.02 4.83 -12.84
C SER A 3 -3.71 4.53 -12.13
N HIS A 4 -3.15 3.34 -12.35
CA HIS A 4 -1.82 3.01 -11.85
C HIS A 4 -0.75 3.77 -12.62
N SER A 5 0.20 4.37 -11.89
CA SER A 5 1.35 4.98 -12.56
C SER A 5 2.36 3.91 -12.96
N SER A 6 3.09 4.17 -14.06
CA SER A 6 4.14 3.26 -14.50
C SER A 6 5.34 3.32 -13.56
N TYR A 7 5.92 2.17 -13.24
CA TYR A 7 7.21 2.11 -12.57
C TYR A 7 8.33 2.59 -13.51
N ARG A 8 9.11 3.59 -13.06
CA ARG A 8 10.17 4.24 -13.86
C ARG A 8 11.60 3.93 -13.39
N GLY A 9 11.78 2.89 -12.57
CA GLY A 9 13.11 2.44 -12.13
C GLY A 9 13.93 1.86 -13.28
N SER A 10 15.25 2.05 -13.25
CA SER A 10 16.18 1.48 -14.25
C SER A 10 16.28 -0.04 -14.19
N ASP A 11 15.93 -0.62 -13.05
CA ASP A 11 15.87 -2.05 -12.75
C ASP A 11 14.49 -2.65 -13.03
N TRP A 12 13.85 -2.21 -14.11
CA TRP A 12 12.49 -2.61 -14.45
C TRP A 12 12.34 -4.15 -14.54
N SER A 13 11.29 -4.65 -13.89
CA SER A 13 10.78 -6.01 -14.09
C SER A 13 9.26 -6.03 -13.90
N PRO A 14 8.55 -7.02 -14.44
CA PRO A 14 7.11 -7.18 -14.17
C PRO A 14 6.79 -7.23 -12.67
N GLN A 15 7.61 -7.92 -11.88
CA GLN A 15 7.43 -8.04 -10.43
C GLN A 15 7.57 -6.68 -9.72
N ARG A 16 8.51 -5.84 -10.17
CA ARG A 16 8.70 -4.48 -9.63
C ARG A 16 7.58 -3.54 -10.04
N LEU A 17 7.04 -3.68 -11.25
CA LEU A 17 5.86 -2.93 -11.67
C LEU A 17 4.65 -3.30 -10.82
N VAL A 18 4.41 -4.59 -10.56
CA VAL A 18 3.31 -5.04 -9.68
C VAL A 18 3.54 -4.57 -8.24
N PHE A 19 4.77 -4.66 -7.73
CA PHE A 19 5.08 -4.17 -6.38
C PHE A 19 4.89 -2.65 -6.27
N HIS A 20 5.23 -1.89 -7.30
CA HIS A 20 4.95 -0.45 -7.39
C HIS A 20 3.44 -0.17 -7.27
N GLN A 21 2.60 -0.92 -7.98
CA GLN A 21 1.14 -0.79 -7.86
C GLN A 21 0.64 -1.11 -6.45
N ASN A 22 1.24 -2.09 -5.77
CA ASN A 22 0.92 -2.42 -4.38
C ASN A 22 1.34 -1.31 -3.41
N LEU A 23 2.45 -0.62 -3.67
CA LEU A 23 2.85 0.57 -2.91
C LEU A 23 1.86 1.72 -3.09
N GLU A 24 1.39 1.96 -4.32
CA GLU A 24 0.35 2.97 -4.60
C GLU A 24 -0.94 2.66 -3.83
N SER A 25 -1.44 1.43 -3.95
CA SER A 25 -2.65 1.01 -3.24
C SER A 25 -2.49 1.10 -1.71
N PHE A 26 -1.32 0.76 -1.17
CA PHE A 26 -1.03 0.94 0.25
C PHE A 26 -1.12 2.41 0.66
N ALA A 27 -0.52 3.33 -0.10
CA ALA A 27 -0.55 4.76 0.19
C ALA A 27 -1.99 5.31 0.17
N ASP A 28 -2.78 4.93 -0.84
CA ASP A 28 -4.18 5.35 -0.96
C ASP A 28 -5.02 4.84 0.22
N ARG A 29 -4.85 3.57 0.59
CA ARG A 29 -5.57 2.98 1.75
C ARG A 29 -5.17 3.66 3.06
N VAL A 30 -3.89 3.98 3.26
CA VAL A 30 -3.43 4.76 4.43
C VAL A 30 -4.11 6.14 4.45
N GLY A 31 -4.13 6.85 3.32
CA GLY A 31 -4.79 8.14 3.19
C GLY A 31 -6.28 8.09 3.55
N LEU A 32 -6.99 7.07 3.05
CA LEU A 32 -8.40 6.83 3.38
C LEU A 32 -8.59 6.56 4.89
N ILE A 33 -7.77 5.70 5.48
CA ILE A 33 -7.84 5.38 6.92
C ILE A 33 -7.64 6.64 7.77
N VAL A 34 -6.61 7.43 7.47
CA VAL A 34 -6.33 8.68 8.19
C VAL A 34 -7.45 9.70 7.97
N GLY A 35 -8.01 9.78 6.77
CA GLY A 35 -9.17 10.63 6.48
C GLY A 35 -10.42 10.23 7.27
N LEU A 36 -10.69 8.94 7.43
CA LEU A 36 -11.79 8.44 8.26
C LEU A 36 -11.57 8.76 9.74
N GLN A 37 -10.35 8.58 10.24
CA GLN A 37 -9.98 8.91 11.61
C GLN A 37 -10.11 10.41 11.88
N SER A 38 -9.60 11.25 10.98
CA SER A 38 -9.66 12.72 11.11
C SER A 38 -11.10 13.25 11.13
N ASN A 39 -12.00 12.56 10.43
CA ASN A 39 -13.43 12.89 10.41
C ASN A 39 -14.23 12.19 11.53
N GLY A 40 -13.56 11.60 12.52
CA GLY A 40 -14.19 10.99 13.70
C GLY A 40 -14.95 9.68 13.42
N LYS A 41 -14.81 9.08 12.23
CA LYS A 41 -15.48 7.82 11.86
C LYS A 41 -14.74 6.58 12.38
N MET A 42 -13.55 6.76 12.92
CA MET A 42 -12.67 5.70 13.40
C MET A 42 -11.76 6.25 14.51
N SER A 43 -11.48 5.45 15.55
CA SER A 43 -10.55 5.83 16.61
C SER A 43 -9.08 5.79 16.13
N GLN A 44 -8.18 6.40 16.89
CA GLN A 44 -6.74 6.35 16.59
C GLN A 44 -6.20 4.91 16.65
N GLU A 45 -6.65 4.12 17.62
CA GLU A 45 -6.24 2.73 17.83
C GLU A 45 -6.74 1.82 16.70
N GLN A 46 -7.96 2.04 16.24
CA GLN A 46 -8.53 1.34 15.08
C GLN A 46 -7.74 1.67 13.81
N ALA A 47 -7.49 2.97 13.56
CA ALA A 47 -6.72 3.41 12.40
C ALA A 47 -5.30 2.81 12.40
N TYR A 48 -4.61 2.85 13.55
CA TYR A 48 -3.29 2.24 13.70
C TYR A 48 -3.32 0.72 13.46
N THR A 49 -4.33 0.02 13.98
CA THR A 49 -4.49 -1.43 13.80
C THR A 49 -4.68 -1.79 12.32
N GLU A 50 -5.52 -1.05 11.60
CA GLU A 50 -5.75 -1.26 10.16
C GLU A 50 -4.51 -0.94 9.33
N ILE A 51 -3.81 0.17 9.61
CA ILE A 51 -2.55 0.50 8.92
C ILE A 51 -1.52 -0.62 9.13
N ARG A 52 -1.39 -1.14 10.35
CA ARG A 52 -0.48 -2.24 10.65
C ARG A 52 -0.85 -3.52 9.91
N LYS A 53 -2.15 -3.79 9.70
CA LYS A 53 -2.63 -4.94 8.94
C LYS A 53 -2.24 -4.82 7.47
N ILE A 54 -2.54 -3.70 6.82
CA ILE A 54 -2.20 -3.50 5.40
C ILE A 54 -0.68 -3.39 5.17
N TRP A 55 0.09 -2.93 6.16
CA TRP A 55 1.55 -3.01 6.11
C TRP A 55 2.07 -4.45 6.06
N LYS A 56 1.45 -5.37 6.83
CA LYS A 56 1.82 -6.79 6.77
C LYS A 56 1.51 -7.39 5.39
N GLU A 57 0.38 -7.02 4.79
CA GLU A 57 0.02 -7.42 3.42
C GLU A 57 1.07 -6.91 2.41
N LEU A 58 1.45 -5.64 2.49
CA LEU A 58 2.49 -5.06 1.63
C LEU A 58 3.85 -5.75 1.81
N LYS A 59 4.23 -6.06 3.07
CA LYS A 59 5.47 -6.76 3.37
C LYS A 59 5.51 -8.15 2.72
N LEU A 60 4.43 -8.94 2.86
CA LEU A 60 4.33 -10.25 2.24
C LEU A 60 4.44 -10.14 0.72
N SER A 61 3.75 -9.18 0.11
CA SER A 61 3.85 -8.94 -1.34
C SER A 61 5.26 -8.57 -1.79
N LYS A 62 6.00 -7.74 -1.02
CA LYS A 62 7.42 -7.46 -1.29
C LYS A 62 8.23 -8.75 -1.29
N ASP A 63 7.99 -9.60 -0.29
CA ASP A 63 8.73 -10.83 -0.12
C ASP A 63 8.47 -11.79 -1.31
N GLU A 64 7.23 -11.92 -1.75
CA GLU A 64 6.82 -12.75 -2.90
C GLU A 64 7.32 -12.24 -4.26
N LEU A 65 7.34 -10.91 -4.45
CA LEU A 65 7.66 -10.31 -5.76
C LEU A 65 9.15 -10.03 -5.94
N LEU A 66 9.85 -9.64 -4.88
CA LEU A 66 11.22 -9.11 -4.98
C LEU A 66 12.30 -9.97 -4.33
N SER A 67 11.93 -11.06 -3.65
CA SER A 67 12.91 -11.98 -3.01
C SER A 67 13.21 -13.22 -3.84
N ALA A 68 12.82 -13.23 -5.12
CA ALA A 68 13.11 -14.29 -6.08
C ALA A 68 14.55 -14.20 -6.61
#